data_AF-A0A925ZTU0-F1
#
_entry.id   AF-A0A925ZTU0-F1
#
_cell.length_a   1.000
_cell.length_b   1.000
_cell.length_c   1.000
_cell.angle_alpha   90.00
_cell.angle_beta   90.00
_cell.angle_gamma   90.00
#
_symmetry.space_group_name_H-M   'P 1'
#
loop_
_entity.id
_entity.type
_entity.pdbx_description
1 polymer ?
#
loop_
_entity_poly.entity_id
_entity_poly.type
_entity_poly.pdbx_seq_one_letter_code
_entity_poly.pdbx_strand_id
1 'polypeptide(L)'
;AAHARRPREWWRLALPGTLWLAFFPNAPYILTDFIHLPNMEAELPWWYNLGTLASFAVAGGLLALYSLRAMQRLVAAFLGRVAGWLFVGGAATLCGLGIYLGRVLRWNTWDLLIHPGPLMADVVDRMLHPRAHSQTLGVTLVFAALMLACYAAVFAPRREP
;
A
#
# COMPACT_ATOMS: atom_id res chain seq x y z
N ALA A 1 -5.74 -32.06 0.81
CA ALA A 1 -4.91 -32.60 1.90
C ALA A 1 -3.42 -32.22 1.77
N ALA A 2 -3.06 -30.93 1.67
CA ALA A 2 -1.64 -30.50 1.55
C ALA A 2 -1.29 -29.19 2.28
N HIS A 3 -2.12 -28.73 3.23
CA HIS A 3 -1.82 -27.55 4.07
C HIS A 3 -1.87 -27.92 5.56
N ALA A 4 -1.25 -29.05 5.89
CA ALA A 4 -0.88 -29.33 7.26
C ALA A 4 0.19 -28.32 7.69
N ARG A 5 -0.28 -27.33 8.44
CA ARG A 5 0.43 -26.21 9.04
C ARG A 5 1.79 -26.63 9.60
N ARG A 6 2.88 -26.23 8.95
CA ARG A 6 4.20 -26.18 9.57
C ARG A 6 4.53 -24.73 9.95
N PRO A 7 4.22 -24.28 11.18
CA PRO A 7 4.58 -22.95 11.68
C PRO A 7 6.10 -22.70 11.79
N ARG A 8 6.95 -23.66 11.42
CA ARG A 8 8.42 -23.61 11.57
C ARG A 8 9.15 -22.90 10.43
N GLU A 9 8.50 -22.62 9.30
CA GLU A 9 9.15 -22.02 8.12
C GLU A 9 8.64 -20.61 7.79
N TRP A 10 8.11 -19.88 8.79
CA TRP A 10 7.65 -18.50 8.61
C TRP A 10 8.73 -17.58 8.02
N TRP A 11 10.01 -17.88 8.28
CA TRP A 11 11.15 -17.15 7.73
C TRP A 11 11.21 -17.22 6.19
N ARG A 12 10.70 -18.29 5.57
CA ARG A 12 10.61 -18.40 4.10
C ARG A 12 9.65 -17.38 3.51
N LEU A 13 8.73 -16.85 4.31
CA LEU A 13 7.75 -15.85 3.91
C LEU A 13 8.25 -14.41 4.13
N ALA A 14 9.39 -14.22 4.82
CA ALA A 14 9.91 -12.88 5.12
C ALA A 14 10.35 -12.14 3.85
N LEU A 15 11.12 -12.80 2.98
CA LEU A 15 11.56 -12.22 1.71
C LEU A 15 10.38 -11.88 0.77
N PRO A 16 9.49 -12.83 0.41
CA PRO A 16 8.36 -12.51 -0.46
C PRO A 16 7.39 -11.52 0.19
N GLY A 17 7.23 -11.52 1.51
CA GLY A 17 6.43 -10.52 2.23
C GLY A 17 7.02 -9.11 2.17
N THR A 18 8.35 -9.00 2.28
CA THR A 18 9.05 -7.70 2.17
C THR A 18 8.96 -7.16 0.75
N LEU A 19 9.19 -8.02 -0.26
CA LEU A 19 9.01 -7.65 -1.67
C LEU A 19 7.56 -7.23 -1.94
N TRP A 20 6.58 -8.02 -1.46
CA TRP A 20 5.17 -7.67 -1.56
C TRP A 20 4.90 -6.26 -0.99
N LEU A 21 5.44 -5.96 0.19
CA LEU A 21 5.24 -4.67 0.85
C LEU A 21 5.92 -3.50 0.11
N ALA A 22 7.07 -3.74 -0.52
CA ALA A 22 7.76 -2.73 -1.32
C ALA A 22 6.97 -2.34 -2.59
N PHE A 23 6.25 -3.29 -3.19
CA PHE A 23 5.43 -3.08 -4.38
C PHE A 23 3.97 -2.74 -4.08
N PHE A 24 3.49 -3.02 -2.86
CA PHE A 24 2.11 -2.77 -2.44
C PHE A 24 1.63 -1.32 -2.65
N PRO A 25 2.44 -0.28 -2.35
CA PRO A 25 2.03 1.11 -2.53
C PRO A 25 1.69 1.47 -3.98
N ASN A 26 2.29 0.80 -4.96
CA ASN A 26 2.12 1.13 -6.38
C ASN A 26 0.68 0.97 -6.87
N ALA A 27 -0.11 0.05 -6.29
CA ALA A 27 -1.49 -0.15 -6.71
C ALA A 27 -2.41 1.01 -6.26
N PRO A 28 -2.44 1.42 -4.98
CA PRO A 28 -3.15 2.63 -4.57
C PRO A 28 -2.55 3.93 -5.12
N TYR A 29 -1.26 3.95 -5.48
CA TYR A 29 -0.59 5.11 -6.08
C TYR A 29 -1.27 5.59 -7.38
N ILE A 30 -1.85 4.67 -8.16
CA ILE A 30 -2.57 5.00 -9.42
C ILE A 30 -3.69 6.02 -9.17
N LEU A 31 -4.32 6.03 -7.99
CA LEU A 31 -5.34 7.02 -7.63
C LEU A 31 -4.80 8.46 -7.62
N THR A 32 -3.51 8.65 -7.41
CA THR A 32 -2.89 9.98 -7.40
C THR A 32 -2.56 10.49 -8.80
N ASP A 33 -2.54 9.61 -9.80
CA ASP A 33 -2.19 9.98 -11.18
C ASP A 33 -3.31 10.76 -11.88
N PHE A 34 -4.53 10.77 -11.30
CA PHE A 34 -5.65 11.60 -11.77
C PHE A 34 -5.32 13.10 -11.74
N ILE A 35 -4.34 13.52 -10.93
CA ILE A 35 -3.86 14.91 -10.89
C ILE A 35 -3.31 15.37 -12.25
N HIS A 36 -2.86 14.45 -13.11
CA HIS A 36 -2.29 14.82 -14.41
C HIS A 36 -3.31 14.84 -15.56
N LEU A 37 -4.55 14.42 -15.32
CA LEU A 37 -5.60 14.39 -16.36
C LEU A 37 -5.75 15.72 -17.12
N PRO A 38 -5.73 16.90 -16.47
CA PRO A 38 -5.82 18.18 -17.18
C PRO A 38 -4.67 18.44 -18.17
N ASN A 39 -3.52 17.80 -17.97
CA ASN A 39 -2.33 18.00 -18.81
C ASN A 39 -2.23 16.97 -19.95
N MET A 40 -3.15 15.99 -20.02
CA MET A 40 -3.13 14.90 -21.01
C MET A 40 -3.98 15.19 -22.26
N GLU A 41 -4.51 16.41 -22.40
CA GLU A 41 -5.41 16.81 -23.49
C GLU A 41 -4.73 16.91 -24.87
N ALA A 42 -3.39 16.88 -24.92
CA ALA A 42 -2.64 17.09 -26.15
C ALA A 42 -2.66 15.90 -27.13
N GLU A 43 -2.93 14.68 -26.66
CA GLU A 43 -2.79 13.46 -27.49
C GLU A 43 -4.10 12.69 -27.69
N LEU A 44 -5.01 12.72 -26.71
CA LEU A 44 -6.26 11.94 -26.72
C LEU A 44 -7.41 12.71 -26.05
N PRO A 45 -8.68 12.40 -26.38
CA PRO A 45 -9.82 12.98 -25.69
C PRO A 45 -9.78 12.69 -24.17
N TRP A 46 -10.06 13.70 -23.35
CA TRP A 46 -9.99 13.62 -21.88
C TRP A 46 -10.80 12.45 -21.29
N TRP A 47 -11.95 12.11 -21.87
CA TRP A 47 -12.81 11.01 -21.41
C TRP A 47 -12.18 9.64 -21.64
N TYR A 48 -11.35 9.48 -22.68
CA TYR A 48 -10.63 8.24 -22.95
C TYR A 48 -9.50 8.04 -21.94
N ASN A 49 -8.72 9.10 -21.67
CA ASN A 49 -7.68 9.09 -20.64
C ASN A 49 -8.28 8.85 -19.25
N LEU A 50 -9.41 9.49 -18.95
CA LEU A 50 -10.16 9.26 -17.72
C LEU A 50 -10.63 7.81 -17.58
N GLY A 51 -11.26 7.25 -18.62
CA GLY A 51 -11.73 5.86 -18.62
C GLY A 51 -10.60 4.85 -18.45
N THR A 52 -9.48 5.07 -19.13
CA THR A 52 -8.28 4.23 -19.03
C THR A 52 -7.69 4.28 -17.63
N LEU A 53 -7.47 5.48 -17.09
CA LEU A 53 -6.92 5.66 -15.75
C LEU A 53 -7.85 5.11 -14.67
N ALA A 54 -9.17 5.35 -14.79
CA ALA A 54 -10.17 4.78 -13.89
C ALA A 54 -10.19 3.26 -13.92
N SER A 55 -10.05 2.64 -15.10
CA SER A 55 -9.97 1.18 -15.23
C SER A 55 -8.76 0.62 -14.48
N PHE A 56 -7.59 1.25 -14.61
CA PHE A 56 -6.39 0.85 -13.87
C PHE A 56 -6.50 1.12 -12.37
N ALA A 57 -7.09 2.24 -11.96
CA ALA A 57 -7.27 2.56 -10.55
C ALA A 57 -8.22 1.58 -9.85
N VAL A 58 -9.32 1.20 -10.51
CA VAL A 58 -10.27 0.20 -9.98
C VAL A 58 -9.63 -1.17 -9.94
N ALA A 59 -9.00 -1.62 -11.04
CA ALA A 59 -8.35 -2.93 -11.09
C ALA A 59 -7.22 -3.02 -10.06
N GLY A 60 -6.35 -2.02 -10.00
CA GLY A 60 -5.26 -1.90 -9.03
C GLY A 60 -5.77 -1.85 -7.59
N GLY A 61 -6.79 -1.04 -7.31
CA GLY A 61 -7.41 -0.94 -5.99
C GLY A 61 -8.00 -2.28 -5.52
N LEU A 62 -8.75 -2.98 -6.37
CA LEU A 62 -9.27 -4.31 -6.05
C LEU A 62 -8.14 -5.31 -5.80
N LEU A 63 -7.12 -5.36 -6.67
CA LEU A 63 -5.95 -6.21 -6.48
C LEU A 63 -5.24 -5.91 -5.16
N ALA A 64 -5.07 -4.64 -4.80
CA ALA A 64 -4.50 -4.24 -3.52
C ALA A 64 -5.31 -4.78 -2.33
N LEU A 65 -6.64 -4.62 -2.36
CA LEU A 65 -7.53 -5.11 -1.30
C LEU A 65 -7.48 -6.63 -1.15
N TYR A 66 -7.59 -7.38 -2.25
CA TYR A 66 -7.54 -8.84 -2.22
C TYR A 66 -6.15 -9.37 -1.82
N SER A 67 -5.09 -8.73 -2.30
CA SER A 67 -3.71 -9.06 -1.95
C SER A 67 -3.44 -8.84 -0.46
N LEU A 68 -3.89 -7.70 0.10
CA LEU A 68 -3.82 -7.42 1.53
C LEU A 68 -4.64 -8.43 2.36
N ARG A 69 -5.79 -8.88 1.85
CA ARG A 69 -6.60 -9.93 2.48
C ARG A 69 -5.92 -11.28 2.48
N ALA A 70 -5.22 -11.64 1.40
CA ALA A 70 -4.42 -12.86 1.35
C ALA A 70 -3.31 -12.84 2.41
N MET A 71 -2.58 -11.73 2.52
CA MET A 71 -1.53 -11.56 3.53
C MET A 71 -2.09 -11.52 4.95
N GLN A 72 -3.22 -10.85 5.19
CA GLN A 72 -3.89 -10.88 6.49
C GLN A 72 -4.22 -12.32 6.91
N ARG A 73 -4.79 -13.13 6.00
CA ARG A 73 -5.15 -14.52 6.28
C ARG A 73 -3.92 -15.37 6.58
N LEU A 74 -2.83 -15.15 5.85
CA LEU A 74 -1.55 -15.79 6.10
C LEU A 74 -1.04 -15.47 7.51
N VAL A 75 -0.93 -14.19 7.86
CA VAL A 75 -0.50 -13.75 9.20
C VAL A 75 -1.43 -14.28 10.29
N ALA A 76 -2.75 -14.22 10.07
CA ALA A 76 -3.72 -14.72 11.03
C ALA A 76 -3.66 -16.23 11.23
N ALA A 77 -3.23 -17.00 10.22
CA ALA A 77 -3.04 -18.44 10.34
C ALA A 77 -1.83 -18.81 11.21
N PHE A 78 -0.81 -17.95 11.29
CA PHE A 78 0.40 -18.19 12.09
C PHE A 78 0.36 -17.52 13.48
N LEU A 79 -0.10 -16.27 13.55
CA LEU A 79 -0.01 -15.41 14.74
C LEU A 79 -1.39 -15.04 15.33
N GLY A 80 -2.48 -15.50 14.70
CA GLY A 80 -3.84 -15.27 15.18
C GLY A 80 -4.52 -14.01 14.63
N ARG A 81 -5.82 -13.90 14.89
CA ARG A 81 -6.71 -12.88 14.29
C ARG A 81 -6.28 -11.44 14.59
N VAL A 82 -5.85 -11.17 15.83
CA VAL A 82 -5.42 -9.83 16.26
C VAL A 82 -4.18 -9.40 15.49
N ALA A 83 -3.17 -10.27 15.39
CA ALA A 83 -1.96 -10.01 14.61
C ALA A 83 -2.27 -9.75 13.13
N GLY A 84 -3.23 -10.46 12.54
CA GLY A 84 -3.70 -10.19 11.18
C GLY A 84 -4.24 -8.76 11.01
N TRP A 85 -5.08 -8.28 11.93
CA TRP A 85 -5.59 -6.91 11.88
C TRP A 85 -4.52 -5.85 12.14
N LEU A 86 -3.59 -6.10 13.07
CA LEU A 86 -2.44 -5.21 13.28
C LEU A 86 -1.57 -5.13 12.04
N PHE A 87 -1.36 -6.25 11.34
CA PHE A 87 -0.63 -6.28 10.07
C PHE A 87 -1.32 -5.43 9.00
N VAL A 88 -2.66 -5.49 8.89
CA VAL A 88 -3.43 -4.64 7.97
C VAL A 88 -3.23 -3.15 8.29
N GLY A 89 -3.27 -2.77 9.58
CA GLY A 89 -2.98 -1.41 10.04
C GLY A 89 -1.57 -0.95 9.67
N GLY A 90 -0.56 -1.77 9.94
CA GLY A 90 0.83 -1.49 9.60
C GLY A 90 1.06 -1.37 8.10
N ALA A 91 0.56 -2.32 7.31
CA ALA A 91 0.69 -2.31 5.85
C ALA A 91 -0.04 -1.11 5.21
N ALA A 92 -1.21 -0.73 5.71
CA ALA A 92 -1.92 0.47 5.24
C ALA A 92 -1.14 1.76 5.55
N THR A 93 -0.53 1.83 6.74
CA THR A 93 0.31 2.98 7.14
C THR A 93 1.57 3.08 6.26
N LEU A 94 2.27 1.96 6.06
CA LEU A 94 3.44 1.90 5.19
C LEU A 94 3.08 2.17 3.73
N CYS A 95 1.89 1.78 3.29
CA CYS A 95 1.37 2.14 1.97
C CYS A 95 1.23 3.65 1.81
N GLY A 96 0.61 4.33 2.79
CA GLY A 96 0.50 5.79 2.78
C GLY A 96 1.87 6.48 2.75
N LEU A 97 2.83 5.98 3.53
CA LEU A 97 4.21 6.48 3.51
C LEU A 97 4.87 6.26 2.15
N GLY A 98 4.71 5.07 1.56
CA GLY A 98 5.24 4.74 0.24
C GLY A 98 4.69 5.64 -0.86
N ILE A 99 3.39 5.98 -0.81
CA ILE A 99 2.77 6.94 -1.73
C ILE A 99 3.41 8.32 -1.57
N TYR A 100 3.63 8.78 -0.34
CA TYR A 100 4.31 10.06 -0.10
C TYR A 100 5.75 10.04 -0.64
N LEU A 101 6.52 8.99 -0.36
CA LEU A 101 7.89 8.85 -0.86
C LEU A 101 7.93 8.88 -2.38
N GLY A 102 7.01 8.20 -3.07
CA GLY A 102 6.94 8.22 -4.53
C GLY A 102 6.44 9.54 -5.11
N ARG A 103 5.38 10.14 -4.54
CA ARG A 103 4.77 11.35 -5.12
C ARG A 103 5.53 12.62 -4.82
N VAL A 104 6.06 12.76 -3.61
CA VAL A 104 6.67 14.01 -3.15
C VAL A 104 8.18 13.94 -3.27
N LEU A 105 8.79 12.82 -2.86
CA LEU A 105 10.24 12.64 -2.95
C LEU A 105 10.70 11.99 -4.26
N ARG A 106 9.77 11.47 -5.08
CA ARG A 106 10.08 10.82 -6.38
C ARG A 106 10.93 9.56 -6.24
N TRP A 107 10.93 8.95 -5.05
CA TRP A 107 11.54 7.65 -4.80
C TRP A 107 10.73 6.53 -5.45
N ASN A 108 11.38 5.62 -6.16
CA ASN A 108 10.76 4.44 -6.74
C ASN A 108 11.07 3.18 -5.93
N THR A 109 10.29 2.12 -6.13
CA THR A 109 10.56 0.81 -5.51
C THR A 109 11.95 0.27 -5.88
N TRP A 110 12.50 0.65 -7.04
CA TRP A 110 13.86 0.28 -7.48
C TRP A 110 14.97 0.97 -6.69
N ASP A 111 14.74 2.17 -6.19
CA ASP A 111 15.73 2.88 -5.37
C ASP A 111 15.97 2.20 -4.03
N LEU A 112 15.00 1.41 -3.57
CA LEU A 112 15.14 0.55 -2.39
C LEU A 112 16.21 -0.53 -2.58
N LEU A 113 16.50 -0.92 -3.83
CA LEU A 113 17.53 -1.90 -4.18
C LEU A 113 18.85 -1.23 -4.58
N ILE A 114 18.79 -0.12 -5.31
CA ILE A 114 19.97 0.51 -5.91
C ILE A 114 20.60 1.55 -4.96
N HIS A 115 19.79 2.28 -4.20
CA HIS A 115 20.21 3.37 -3.32
C HIS A 115 19.52 3.31 -1.93
N PRO A 116 19.69 2.21 -1.17
CA PRO A 116 18.99 2.03 0.11
C PRO A 116 19.42 3.06 1.17
N GLY A 117 20.67 3.51 1.16
CA GLY A 117 21.20 4.43 2.18
C GLY A 117 20.49 5.80 2.21
N PRO A 118 20.48 6.56 1.10
CA PRO A 118 19.78 7.84 1.02
C PRO A 118 18.28 7.73 1.33
N LEU A 119 17.62 6.68 0.81
CA LEU A 119 16.21 6.42 1.08
C LEU A 119 15.93 6.22 2.57
N MET A 120 16.75 5.42 3.25
CA MET A 120 16.61 5.18 4.70
C MET A 120 16.89 6.45 5.51
N ALA A 121 17.87 7.27 5.10
CA ALA A 121 18.11 8.56 5.75
C ALA A 121 16.88 9.49 5.65
N ASP A 122 16.24 9.55 4.49
CA ASP A 122 15.01 10.33 4.27
C ASP A 122 13.83 9.85 5.12
N VAL A 123 13.68 8.53 5.28
CA VAL A 123 12.63 7.95 6.13
C VAL A 123 12.90 8.26 7.60
N VAL A 124 14.14 8.08 8.05
CA VAL A 124 14.55 8.33 9.44
C VAL A 124 14.40 9.82 9.79
N ASP A 125 14.84 10.73 8.93
CA ASP A 125 14.70 12.17 9.17
C ASP A 125 13.24 12.58 9.39
N ARG A 126 12.31 12.02 8.60
CA ARG A 126 10.87 12.31 8.72
C ARG A 126 10.25 11.73 9.98
N MET A 127 10.73 10.57 10.43
CA MET A 127 10.32 9.98 11.69
C MET A 127 10.84 10.76 12.91
N LEU A 128 12.05 11.31 12.81
CA LEU A 128 12.66 12.12 13.87
C LEU A 128 12.16 13.56 13.91
N HIS A 129 11.74 14.12 12.78
CA HIS A 129 11.23 15.49 12.67
C HIS A 129 9.79 15.57 12.09
N PRO A 130 8.76 14.94 12.72
CA PRO A 130 7.42 14.88 12.14
C PRO A 130 6.74 16.25 12.01
N ARG A 131 7.09 17.20 12.90
CA ARG A 131 6.56 18.57 12.88
C ARG A 131 7.12 19.39 11.72
N ALA A 132 8.37 19.13 11.31
CA ALA A 132 8.99 19.78 10.17
C ALA A 132 8.40 19.24 8.85
N HIS A 133 8.00 17.97 8.84
CA HIS A 133 7.47 17.26 7.67
C HIS A 133 5.97 16.95 7.80
N SER A 134 5.16 17.97 8.10
CA SER A 134 3.71 17.83 8.33
C SER A 134 2.96 17.22 7.14
N GLN A 135 3.43 17.48 5.91
CA GLN A 135 2.87 16.89 4.69
C GLN A 135 3.04 15.36 4.65
N THR A 136 4.17 14.83 5.14
CA THR A 136 4.41 13.38 5.24
C THR A 136 3.34 12.72 6.10
N LEU A 137 3.07 13.30 7.26
CA LEU A 137 2.03 12.79 8.17
C LEU A 137 0.65 12.88 7.53
N GLY A 138 0.31 14.02 6.93
CA GLY A 138 -0.99 14.22 6.29
C GLY A 138 -1.27 13.19 5.20
N VAL A 139 -0.37 13.04 4.23
CA VAL A 139 -0.53 12.08 3.13
C VAL A 139 -0.55 10.64 3.67
N THR A 140 0.37 10.30 4.57
CA THR A 140 0.45 8.95 5.12
C THR A 140 -0.84 8.56 5.84
N LEU A 141 -1.36 9.42 6.72
CA LEU A 141 -2.56 9.15 7.50
C LEU A 141 -3.82 9.11 6.63
N VAL A 142 -3.95 10.03 5.65
CA VAL A 142 -5.11 10.05 4.75
C VAL A 142 -5.17 8.78 3.91
N PHE A 143 -4.05 8.39 3.28
CA PHE A 143 -4.04 7.17 2.46
C PHE A 143 -4.14 5.89 3.29
N ALA A 144 -3.56 5.87 4.50
CA ALA A 144 -3.74 4.76 5.42
C ALA A 144 -5.21 4.62 5.85
N ALA A 145 -5.86 5.73 6.22
CA ALA A 145 -7.27 5.74 6.60
C ALA A 145 -8.17 5.32 5.43
N LEU A 146 -7.90 5.83 4.22
CA LEU A 146 -8.61 5.43 3.00
C LEU A 146 -8.49 3.93 2.75
N MET A 147 -7.27 3.39 2.78
CA MET A 147 -7.02 1.96 2.60
C MET A 147 -7.73 1.11 3.66
N LEU A 148 -7.68 1.52 4.93
CA LEU A 148 -8.37 0.83 6.02
C LEU A 148 -9.89 0.89 5.86
N ALA A 149 -10.44 2.04 5.47
CA ALA A 149 -11.87 2.21 5.22
C ALA A 149 -12.34 1.30 4.07
N CYS A 150 -11.64 1.32 2.93
CA CYS A 150 -11.95 0.44 1.80
C CYS A 150 -11.84 -1.04 2.20
N TYR A 151 -10.80 -1.41 2.95
CA TYR A 151 -10.61 -2.78 3.41
C TYR A 151 -11.71 -3.25 4.35
N ALA A 152 -12.08 -2.42 5.33
CA ALA A 152 -13.16 -2.70 6.25
C ALA A 152 -14.51 -2.78 5.52
N ALA A 153 -14.79 -1.88 4.58
CA ALA A 153 -16.03 -1.89 3.81
C ALA A 153 -16.23 -3.21 3.04
N VAL A 154 -15.17 -3.79 2.51
CA VAL A 154 -15.23 -5.03 1.72
C VAL A 154 -15.16 -6.30 2.59
N PHE A 155 -14.35 -6.30 3.66
CA PHE A 155 -14.01 -7.53 4.39
C PHE A 155 -14.35 -7.54 5.88
N ALA A 156 -14.90 -6.44 6.44
CA ALA A 156 -15.35 -6.45 7.82
C ALA A 156 -16.48 -7.49 7.98
N PRO A 157 -16.47 -8.28 9.07
CA PRO A 157 -17.56 -9.19 9.36
C PRO A 157 -18.85 -8.37 9.51
N ARG A 158 -19.78 -8.51 8.56
CA ARG A 158 -21.13 -7.99 8.75
C ARG A 158 -21.73 -8.81 9.88
N ARG A 159 -22.09 -8.15 10.99
CA ARG A 159 -22.94 -8.78 12.00
C ARG A 159 -24.31 -8.94 11.34
N GLU A 160 -24.65 -10.15 10.91
CA GLU A 160 -26.03 -10.43 10.51
C GLU A 160 -26.92 -10.29 11.76
N PRO A 161 -28.11 -9.67 11.63
CA PRO A 161 -29.05 -9.48 12.74
C PRO A 161 -29.68 -10.80 13.21
#